data_AF-A0A970NCY4-F1
#
_entry.id   AF-A0A970NCY4-F1
#
_cell.length_a   1.000
_cell.length_b   1.000
_cell.length_c   1.000
_cell.angle_alpha   90.00
_cell.angle_beta   90.00
_cell.angle_gamma   90.00
#
_symmetry.space_group_name_H-M   'P 1'
#
loop_
_entity.id
_entity.type
_entity.pdbx_description
1 polymer ?
#
loop_
_entity_poly.entity_id
_entity_poly.type
_entity_poly.pdbx_seq_one_letter_code
_entity_poly.pdbx_strand_id
1 'polypeptide(L)'
;MNKKGLSAFQLTMMALGTVVGGSFFLATSIAMKASGPSIIIGFVLGGVLVYIILSALSEMTVANPSVGSFRTHAAQIYGPFAGYIVGWVYWTGMILAMSS
;
A
#
# COMPACT_ATOMS: atom_id res chain seq x y z
N MET A 1 4.18 -31.99 1.30
CA MET A 1 3.54 -30.83 1.98
C MET A 1 2.84 -29.98 0.94
N ASN A 2 1.54 -30.19 0.74
CA ASN A 2 0.75 -29.46 -0.23
C ASN A 2 0.36 -28.09 0.36
N LYS A 3 1.26 -27.10 0.25
CA LYS A 3 0.95 -25.71 0.65
C LYS A 3 -0.04 -25.16 -0.38
N LYS A 4 -1.33 -25.34 -0.16
CA LYS A 4 -2.36 -24.61 -0.93
C LYS A 4 -2.18 -23.13 -0.60
N GLY A 5 -1.48 -22.41 -1.47
CA GLY A 5 -1.36 -20.96 -1.40
C GLY A 5 -2.72 -20.29 -1.58
N LEU A 6 -2.82 -19.01 -1.19
CA LEU A 6 -4.01 -18.20 -1.45
C LEU A 6 -4.20 -18.06 -2.96
N SER A 7 -5.44 -18.24 -3.43
CA SER A 7 -5.80 -17.91 -4.82
C SER A 7 -5.59 -16.42 -5.06
N ALA A 8 -5.21 -16.04 -6.29
CA ALA A 8 -5.08 -14.65 -6.70
C ALA A 8 -6.33 -13.83 -6.33
N PHE A 9 -7.51 -14.43 -6.48
CA PHE A 9 -8.77 -13.79 -6.10
C PHE A 9 -8.89 -13.55 -4.58
N GLN A 10 -8.47 -14.51 -3.75
CA GLN A 10 -8.48 -14.37 -2.29
C GLN A 10 -7.49 -13.29 -1.83
N LEU A 11 -6.33 -13.21 -2.49
CA LEU A 11 -5.33 -12.16 -2.24
C LEU A 11 -5.88 -10.78 -2.61
N THR A 12 -6.53 -10.66 -3.77
CA THR A 12 -7.19 -9.41 -4.20
C THR A 12 -8.31 -9.00 -3.25
N MET A 13 -9.16 -9.93 -2.80
CA MET A 13 -10.21 -9.63 -1.82
C MET A 13 -9.63 -9.16 -0.49
N MET A 14 -8.54 -9.76 -0.02
CA MET A 14 -7.85 -9.31 1.19
C MET A 14 -7.34 -7.86 1.02
N ALA A 15 -6.69 -7.55 -0.10
CA ALA A 15 -6.20 -6.21 -0.40
C ALA A 15 -7.34 -5.18 -0.54
N LEU A 16 -8.44 -5.54 -1.21
CA LEU A 16 -9.60 -4.66 -1.33
C LEU A 16 -10.25 -4.40 0.04
N GLY A 17 -10.33 -5.42 0.90
CA GLY A 17 -10.86 -5.29 2.25
C GLY A 17 -10.07 -4.32 3.12
N THR A 18 -8.74 -4.28 2.99
CA THR A 18 -7.91 -3.32 3.72
C THR A 18 -8.00 -1.90 3.14
N VAL A 19 -8.07 -1.76 1.82
CA VAL A 19 -8.15 -0.45 1.14
C VAL A 19 -9.51 0.22 1.35
N VAL A 20 -10.61 -0.53 1.28
CA VAL A 20 -11.99 -0.01 1.42
C VAL A 20 -12.42 0.09 2.89
N GLY A 21 -11.59 -0.35 3.84
CA GLY A 21 -11.88 -0.33 5.28
C GLY A 21 -12.26 1.06 5.84
N GLY A 22 -12.43 1.15 7.16
CA GLY A 22 -13.02 2.33 7.83
C GLY A 22 -12.41 3.70 7.45
N SER A 23 -11.12 3.72 7.08
CA SER A 23 -10.40 4.95 6.70
C SER A 23 -10.81 5.55 5.35
N PHE A 24 -11.23 4.74 4.36
CA PHE A 24 -11.57 5.26 3.03
C PHE A 24 -12.80 6.19 3.09
N PHE A 25 -13.85 5.76 3.78
CA PHE A 25 -15.08 6.55 3.92
C PHE A 25 -14.85 7.81 4.78
N LEU A 26 -14.09 7.68 5.87
CA LEU A 26 -13.76 8.82 6.73
C LEU A 26 -12.94 9.86 5.96
N ALA A 27 -11.84 9.45 5.32
CA ALA A 27 -10.98 10.34 4.53
C ALA A 27 -11.75 11.01 3.38
N THR A 28 -12.58 10.24 2.67
CA THR A 28 -13.41 10.75 1.58
C THR A 28 -14.42 11.79 2.06
N SER A 29 -15.07 11.55 3.21
CA SER A 29 -16.06 12.48 3.76
C SER A 29 -15.44 13.82 4.17
N ILE A 30 -14.25 13.80 4.76
CA ILE A 30 -13.50 14.99 5.16
C ILE A 30 -13.04 15.76 3.92
N ALA A 31 -12.44 15.06 2.96
CA ALA A 31 -11.95 15.68 1.75
C ALA A 31 -13.09 16.25 0.88
N MET A 32 -14.25 15.60 0.86
CA MET A 32 -15.43 16.08 0.14
C MET A 32 -16.03 17.33 0.80
N LYS A 33 -16.05 17.39 2.13
CA LYS A 33 -16.45 18.61 2.86
C LYS A 33 -15.50 19.79 2.58
N ALA A 34 -14.20 19.51 2.44
CA ALA A 34 -13.20 20.54 2.19
C ALA A 34 -13.17 21.02 0.72
N SER A 35 -13.35 20.12 -0.25
CA SER A 35 -13.06 20.39 -1.67
C SER A 35 -14.29 20.41 -2.58
N GLY A 36 -15.45 19.97 -2.06
CA GLY A 36 -16.67 19.80 -2.86
C GLY A 36 -16.50 18.79 -4.00
N PRO A 37 -17.25 18.93 -5.11
CA PRO A 37 -17.22 17.99 -6.25
C PRO A 37 -15.85 17.86 -6.93
N SER A 38 -14.94 18.81 -6.74
CA SER A 38 -13.61 18.81 -7.34
C SER A 38 -12.70 17.67 -6.85
N ILE A 39 -13.05 17.02 -5.73
CA ILE A 39 -12.31 15.89 -5.15
C ILE A 39 -12.08 14.72 -6.12
N ILE A 40 -12.97 14.54 -7.10
CA ILE A 40 -12.85 13.49 -8.11
C ILE A 40 -11.51 13.61 -8.87
N ILE A 41 -11.08 14.84 -9.16
CA ILE A 41 -9.79 15.10 -9.82
C ILE A 41 -8.63 14.64 -8.92
N GLY A 42 -8.73 14.92 -7.62
CA GLY A 42 -7.76 14.47 -6.62
C GLY A 42 -7.66 12.94 -6.54
N PHE A 43 -8.81 12.24 -6.56
CA PHE A 43 -8.82 10.78 -6.58
C PHE A 43 -8.21 10.19 -7.85
N VAL A 44 -8.50 10.77 -9.02
CA VAL A 44 -7.91 10.31 -10.29
C VAL A 44 -6.39 10.51 -10.27
N LEU A 45 -5.92 11.70 -9.89
CA LEU A 45 -4.47 11.98 -9.81
C LEU A 45 -3.77 11.08 -8.79
N GLY A 46 -4.36 10.91 -7.60
CA GLY A 46 -3.85 10.01 -6.57
C GLY A 46 -3.81 8.56 -7.05
N GLY A 47 -4.85 8.09 -7.72
CA GLY A 47 -4.94 6.75 -8.30
C GLY A 47 -3.87 6.51 -9.36
N VAL A 48 -3.65 7.46 -10.27
CA VAL A 48 -2.58 7.39 -11.29
C VAL A 48 -1.20 7.30 -10.63
N LEU A 49 -0.96 8.12 -9.61
CA LEU A 49 0.33 8.10 -8.89
C LEU A 49 0.55 6.76 -8.18
N VAL A 50 -0.45 6.24 -7.48
CA VAL A 50 -0.38 4.92 -6.82
C VAL A 50 -0.18 3.80 -7.84
N TYR A 51 -0.85 3.87 -8.99
CA TYR A 51 -0.70 2.90 -10.07
C TYR A 51 0.75 2.84 -10.57
N ILE A 52 1.38 3.99 -10.81
CA ILE A 52 2.78 4.06 -11.25
C ILE A 52 3.71 3.41 -10.21
N ILE A 53 3.52 3.72 -8.92
CA ILE A 53 4.33 3.17 -7.84
C ILE A 53 4.17 1.64 -7.75
N LEU A 54 2.93 1.15 -7.80
CA LEU A 54 2.64 -0.29 -7.73
C LEU A 54 3.17 -1.05 -8.94
N SER A 55 3.10 -0.47 -10.14
CA SER A 55 3.69 -1.05 -11.35
C SER A 55 5.21 -1.20 -11.21
N ALA A 56 5.91 -0.15 -10.77
CA ALA A 56 7.35 -0.20 -10.55
C ALA A 56 7.74 -1.23 -9.46
N LEU A 57 6.98 -1.30 -8.36
CA LEU A 57 7.18 -2.30 -7.32
C LEU A 57 6.94 -3.73 -7.84
N SER A 58 5.90 -3.94 -8.65
CA SER A 58 5.61 -5.24 -9.26
C SER A 58 6.75 -5.71 -10.16
N GLU A 59 7.34 -4.82 -10.96
CA GLU A 59 8.51 -5.15 -11.79
C GLU A 59 9.71 -5.56 -10.93
N MET A 60 9.97 -4.85 -9.83
CA MET A 60 11.04 -5.20 -8.88
C MET A 60 10.81 -6.54 -8.18
N THR A 61 9.57 -6.82 -7.77
CA THR A 61 9.20 -8.09 -7.11
C THR A 61 9.29 -9.27 -8.07
N VAL A 62 8.93 -9.09 -9.35
CA VAL A 62 9.08 -10.13 -10.38
C VAL A 62 10.56 -10.38 -10.69
N ALA A 63 11.38 -9.33 -10.78
CA ALA A 63 12.81 -9.46 -11.04
C ALA A 63 13.58 -10.13 -9.87
N ASN A 64 13.20 -9.82 -8.63
CA ASN A 64 13.81 -10.37 -7.41
C ASN A 64 12.73 -10.90 -6.45
N PRO A 65 12.32 -12.18 -6.59
CA PRO A 65 11.34 -12.80 -5.72
C PRO A 65 11.94 -13.11 -4.34
N SER A 66 12.13 -12.06 -3.54
CA SER A 66 12.58 -12.19 -2.15
C SER A 66 11.39 -12.50 -1.24
N VAL A 67 11.58 -13.38 -0.26
CA VAL A 67 10.55 -13.75 0.75
C VAL A 67 10.32 -12.66 1.81
N GLY A 68 10.39 -11.38 1.41
CA GLY A 68 10.34 -10.23 2.31
C GLY A 68 9.39 -9.12 1.84
N SER A 69 8.92 -8.31 2.79
CA SER A 69 8.06 -7.13 2.55
C SER A 69 8.85 -5.95 1.95
N PHE A 70 8.22 -4.81 1.68
CA PHE A 70 8.84 -3.59 1.11
C PHE A 70 10.16 -3.19 1.76
N ARG A 71 10.30 -3.42 3.07
CA ARG A 71 11.56 -3.25 3.83
C ARG A 71 12.74 -4.00 3.23
N THR A 72 12.53 -5.21 2.72
CA THR A 72 13.57 -6.06 2.13
C THR A 72 14.06 -5.49 0.80
N HIS A 73 13.15 -5.03 -0.06
CA HIS A 73 13.53 -4.34 -1.31
C HIS A 73 14.31 -3.05 -1.01
N ALA A 74 13.87 -2.25 -0.02
CA ALA A 74 14.58 -1.05 0.39
C ALA A 74 15.98 -1.36 0.98
N ALA A 75 16.10 -2.41 1.78
CA ALA A 75 17.37 -2.82 2.37
C ALA A 75 18.37 -3.33 1.33
N GLN A 76 17.89 -4.02 0.29
CA GLN A 76 18.73 -4.58 -0.77
C GLN A 76 19.25 -3.51 -1.73
N ILE A 77 18.41 -2.53 -2.08
CA ILE A 77 18.76 -1.50 -3.08
C ILE A 77 19.51 -0.33 -2.44
N TYR A 78 19.07 0.13 -1.26
CA TYR A 78 19.57 1.36 -0.62
C TYR A 78 20.37 1.11 0.66
N GLY A 79 20.58 -0.16 1.03
CA GLY A 79 21.35 -0.56 2.19
C GLY A 79 20.54 -0.74 3.48
N PRO A 80 21.14 -1.32 4.53
CA PRO A 80 20.44 -1.77 5.73
C PRO A 80 19.79 -0.63 6.53
N PHE A 81 20.35 0.59 6.47
CA PHE A 81 19.79 1.76 7.14
C PHE A 81 18.45 2.21 6.52
N ALA A 82 18.35 2.20 5.19
CA ALA A 82 17.10 2.50 4.49
C ALA A 82 16.01 1.47 4.83
N GLY A 83 16.37 0.19 4.92
CA GLY A 83 15.46 -0.86 5.38
C GLY A 83 14.99 -0.66 6.84
N TYR A 84 15.82 -0.11 7.72
CA TYR A 84 15.43 0.22 9.09
C TYR A 84 14.39 1.35 9.12
N ILE A 85 14.65 2.46 8.42
CA ILE A 85 13.71 3.59 8.33
C ILE A 85 12.38 3.16 7.73
N VAL A 86 12.40 2.43 6.60
CA VAL A 86 11.17 1.95 5.94
C VAL A 86 10.37 1.04 6.87
N GLY A 87 11.04 0.19 7.66
CA GLY A 87 10.38 -0.62 8.68
C GLY A 87 9.64 0.21 9.74
N TRP A 88 10.28 1.27 10.25
CA TRP A 88 9.65 2.18 11.21
C TRP A 88 8.50 2.99 10.62
N VAL A 89 8.63 3.49 9.40
CA VAL A 89 7.57 4.21 8.69
C VAL A 89 6.34 3.31 8.51
N TYR A 90 6.56 2.05 8.13
CA TYR A 90 5.47 1.10 7.96
C TYR A 90 4.77 0.76 9.28
N TRP A 91 5.54 0.50 10.34
CA TRP A 91 5.01 0.18 11.66
C TRP A 91 4.24 1.34 12.29
N THR A 92 4.78 2.55 12.24
CA THR A 92 4.10 3.76 12.74
C THR A 92 2.84 4.07 11.94
N GLY A 93 2.89 3.92 10.60
CA GLY A 93 1.73 4.07 9.74
C GLY A 93 0.59 3.10 10.10
N MET A 94 0.91 1.84 10.41
CA MET A 94 -0.07 0.87 10.88
C MET A 94 -0.71 1.27 12.21
N ILE A 95 0.08 1.76 13.17
CA ILE A 95 -0.44 2.20 14.48
C ILE A 95 -1.38 3.40 14.32
N LEU A 96 -0.98 4.39 13.52
CA LEU A 96 -1.81 5.56 13.24
C LEU A 96 -3.12 5.15 12.58
N ALA A 97 -3.08 4.21 11.63
CA ALA A 97 -4.26 3.68 10.97
C ALA A 97 -5.21 2.93 11.92
N MET A 98 -4.70 2.29 12.99
CA MET A 98 -5.51 1.63 14.01
C MET A 98 -6.09 2.61 15.06
N SER A 99 -5.54 3.83 15.14
CA SER A 99 -5.92 4.82 16.16
C SER A 99 -7.10 5.71 15.76
N SER A 100 -7.50 5.73 14.48
CA SER A 100 -8.58 6.54 13.92
C SER A 100 -9.87 5.74 13.73
#